data_AF-A0A2W6C8C4-F1
#
_entry.id   AF-A0A2W6C8C4-F1
#
_cell.length_a   1.000
_cell.length_b   1.000
_cell.length_c   1.000
_cell.angle_alpha   90.00
_cell.angle_beta   90.00
_cell.angle_gamma   90.00
#
_symmetry.space_group_name_H-M   'P 1'
#
loop_
_entity.id
_entity.type
_entity.pdbx_description
1 polymer ?
#
loop_
_entity_poly.entity_id
_entity_poly.type
_entity_poly.pdbx_seq_one_letter_code
_entity_poly.pdbx_strand_id
1 'polypeptide(L)'
;ASGGRAGASGGRAGASGGRAGGSGGRSGDDQVPEVALPRPAYDKWLTLPVADRWSALVRAWLGADLHVSLAGAIGMDEKPIPPLLARYEPEAVPRRHVVLNTLAEVAQGHSGEAVTVRQRAWWDAPGQWRGGPAMPDQLIAWVGGEAELLGLFALGSLSGPGRLVAGGQLEEATAALSHWAPAVTSRILLQADLTAVATGELAASVRQELALLADLESSGGATVCRFSETSMRRAFDAGRSAQDVMTFLEAHATKGVPQPLAYLVADLDRRHGAMRVGAASCYLRCDDPSLLAEVVRARRTSRLGLRQLAPTVLVSDADPATVTETLRTAGYLPAREQPDGSLVLVRSAPLRAPDLPLFGSLGERQGWTPSPDPVALVAQLRRAPGPAPGSRAAGRGATASGSGSRHGPLDQLPLSLPNRVETLIEDPEDIPDDEMHDREAMQDVMGILARAGLLETVDCQAGSSGGDEPQDEPGVSRPTEIARRPDAIEALLDQAGDEEWLVRMAYTNSTGQISQVTAAPLMVESPDVTVACLPRWENLRLSLDRIVWARMLTPAEEERVL
;
A
#
# COMPACT_ATOMS: atom_id res chain seq x y z
N ALA A 1 -20.68 -48.39 -62.55
CA ALA A 1 -19.80 -48.03 -63.68
C ALA A 1 -18.72 -47.10 -63.16
N SER A 2 -17.49 -47.39 -63.54
CA SER A 2 -16.21 -46.81 -63.10
C SER A 2 -15.97 -45.34 -63.47
N GLY A 3 -15.29 -44.61 -62.58
CA GLY A 3 -13.98 -43.99 -62.87
C GLY A 3 -13.90 -42.50 -63.26
N GLY A 4 -13.06 -41.75 -62.52
CA GLY A 4 -12.49 -40.44 -62.88
C GLY A 4 -12.42 -39.47 -61.69
N ARG A 5 -11.44 -39.50 -60.76
CA ARG A 5 -9.99 -39.17 -60.78
C ARG A 5 -9.66 -37.66 -60.72
N ALA A 6 -9.32 -37.18 -59.53
CA ALA A 6 -8.33 -36.12 -59.17
C ALA A 6 -8.26 -36.09 -57.62
N GLY A 7 -7.14 -36.13 -56.89
CA GLY A 7 -5.73 -35.90 -57.17
C GLY A 7 -5.19 -35.04 -56.01
N ALA A 8 -4.53 -35.66 -55.03
CA ALA A 8 -3.97 -35.02 -53.83
C ALA A 8 -2.51 -34.57 -54.01
N SER A 9 -2.16 -33.42 -53.42
CA SER A 9 -0.83 -33.01 -52.94
C SER A 9 -1.01 -31.67 -52.20
N GLY A 10 -0.74 -31.51 -50.90
CA GLY A 10 0.59 -31.44 -50.30
C GLY A 10 1.10 -29.99 -50.25
N GLY A 11 1.19 -29.35 -49.08
CA GLY A 11 1.75 -28.00 -48.98
C GLY A 11 1.75 -27.40 -47.57
N ARG A 12 2.95 -27.12 -47.05
CA ARG A 12 3.29 -26.71 -45.68
C ARG A 12 3.39 -25.17 -45.58
N ALA A 13 3.22 -24.67 -44.36
CA ALA A 13 3.44 -23.32 -43.80
C ALA A 13 4.26 -22.27 -44.60
N GLY A 14 3.78 -21.02 -44.55
CA GLY A 14 4.52 -19.81 -44.86
C GLY A 14 3.78 -18.57 -44.35
N ALA A 15 4.40 -17.85 -43.40
CA ALA A 15 3.89 -16.63 -42.78
C ALA A 15 4.03 -15.40 -43.70
N SER A 16 3.00 -14.56 -43.74
CA SER A 16 3.00 -13.19 -44.26
C SER A 16 2.35 -12.32 -43.18
N GLY A 17 2.97 -11.30 -42.60
CA GLY A 17 3.61 -10.16 -43.27
C GLY A 17 2.61 -9.00 -43.35
N GLY A 18 2.22 -8.42 -42.20
CA GLY A 18 1.28 -7.29 -42.11
C GLY A 18 1.96 -6.03 -41.57
N ARG A 19 2.08 -5.03 -42.45
CA ARG A 19 2.75 -3.73 -42.28
C ARG A 19 2.17 -2.84 -41.17
N ALA A 20 3.06 -2.03 -40.60
CA ALA A 20 2.74 -0.77 -39.94
C ALA A 20 2.15 0.25 -40.92
N GLY A 21 1.18 1.03 -40.44
CA GLY A 21 0.73 2.30 -41.01
C GLY A 21 0.34 3.22 -39.86
N GLY A 22 1.07 4.32 -39.68
CA GLY A 22 0.76 5.34 -38.70
C GLY A 22 -0.22 6.38 -39.26
N SER A 23 -1.05 6.94 -38.39
CA SER A 23 -1.60 8.29 -38.51
C SER A 23 -2.20 8.70 -37.18
N GLY A 24 -1.89 9.92 -36.74
CA GLY A 24 -2.25 10.44 -35.43
C GLY A 24 -3.73 10.54 -35.13
N GLY A 25 -3.99 10.66 -33.83
CA GLY A 25 -5.27 10.97 -33.22
C GLY A 25 -5.06 11.06 -31.72
N ARG A 26 -4.54 12.21 -31.25
CA ARG A 26 -4.72 12.61 -29.85
C ARG A 26 -6.21 12.88 -29.67
N SER A 27 -6.94 11.87 -29.23
CA SER A 27 -8.21 12.07 -28.54
C SER A 27 -7.94 11.73 -27.09
N GLY A 28 -8.28 12.68 -26.20
CA GLY A 28 -8.20 12.48 -24.76
C GLY A 28 -8.99 11.23 -24.41
N ASP A 29 -8.29 10.22 -23.92
CA ASP A 29 -8.94 9.11 -23.24
C ASP A 29 -8.93 9.52 -21.77
N ASP A 30 -10.12 9.67 -21.22
CA ASP A 30 -10.36 9.83 -19.79
C ASP A 30 -9.43 8.86 -19.07
N GLN A 31 -8.54 9.40 -18.23
CA GLN A 31 -7.82 8.60 -17.24
C GLN A 31 -8.88 8.02 -16.31
N VAL A 32 -9.45 6.87 -16.68
CA VAL A 32 -10.07 5.99 -15.70
C VAL A 32 -8.94 5.72 -14.71
N PRO A 33 -9.05 6.16 -13.45
CA PRO A 33 -8.02 5.85 -12.47
C PRO A 33 -7.85 4.33 -12.49
N GLU A 34 -6.60 3.87 -12.47
CA GLU A 34 -6.31 2.45 -12.38
C GLU A 34 -6.84 1.96 -11.02
N VAL A 35 -8.10 1.54 -10.98
CA VAL A 35 -8.78 1.18 -9.72
C VAL A 35 -8.39 -0.24 -9.39
N ALA A 36 -7.73 -0.41 -8.25
CA ALA A 36 -7.53 -1.71 -7.64
C ALA A 36 -8.89 -2.27 -7.18
N LEU A 37 -9.34 -3.35 -7.83
CA LEU A 37 -10.58 -4.02 -7.47
C LEU A 37 -10.26 -5.37 -6.82
N PRO A 38 -10.92 -5.73 -5.70
CA PRO A 38 -10.70 -7.02 -5.07
C PRO A 38 -11.08 -8.16 -6.00
N ARG A 39 -10.27 -9.22 -5.96
CA ARG A 39 -10.59 -10.50 -6.60
C ARG A 39 -11.50 -11.33 -5.69
N PRO A 40 -12.35 -12.22 -6.23
CA PRO A 40 -13.11 -13.22 -5.46
C PRO A 40 -12.31 -14.00 -4.41
N ALA A 41 -11.00 -14.23 -4.64
CA ALA A 41 -10.11 -14.87 -3.66
C ALA A 41 -9.97 -14.11 -2.33
N TYR A 42 -10.17 -12.79 -2.33
CA TYR A 42 -10.14 -11.96 -1.12
C TYR A 42 -11.25 -12.34 -0.15
N ASP A 43 -12.46 -12.60 -0.66
CA ASP A 43 -13.61 -12.99 0.16
C ASP A 43 -13.36 -14.33 0.84
N LYS A 44 -12.72 -15.28 0.14
CA LYS A 44 -12.31 -16.56 0.71
C LYS A 44 -11.25 -16.37 1.80
N TRP A 45 -10.25 -15.52 1.58
CA TRP A 45 -9.22 -15.23 2.59
C TRP A 45 -9.81 -14.64 3.88
N LEU A 46 -10.83 -13.79 3.79
CA LEU A 46 -11.51 -13.22 4.96
C LEU A 46 -12.22 -14.26 5.86
N THR A 47 -12.56 -15.43 5.31
CA THR A 47 -13.20 -16.52 6.05
C THR A 47 -12.24 -17.35 6.89
N LEU A 48 -10.93 -17.22 6.66
CA LEU A 48 -9.91 -18.02 7.37
C LEU A 48 -9.71 -17.51 8.82
N PRO A 49 -9.31 -18.40 9.75
CA PRO A 49 -8.77 -18.02 11.06
C PRO A 49 -7.58 -17.05 10.96
N VAL A 50 -7.31 -16.24 12.00
CA VAL A 50 -6.21 -15.25 11.96
C VAL A 50 -4.85 -15.87 11.63
N ALA A 51 -4.51 -17.00 12.25
CA ALA A 51 -3.23 -17.66 11.98
C ALA A 51 -3.10 -18.06 10.51
N ASP A 52 -4.17 -18.59 9.89
CA ASP A 52 -4.18 -18.97 8.48
C ASP A 52 -4.16 -17.75 7.54
N ARG A 53 -4.82 -16.65 7.92
CA ARG A 53 -4.74 -15.38 7.18
C ARG A 53 -3.32 -14.83 7.19
N TRP A 54 -2.68 -14.83 8.36
CA TRP A 54 -1.29 -14.43 8.54
C TRP A 54 -0.37 -15.33 7.70
N SER A 55 -0.55 -16.66 7.77
CA SER A 55 0.24 -17.63 7.01
C SER A 55 0.15 -17.37 5.50
N ALA A 56 -1.06 -17.08 5.00
CA ALA A 56 -1.27 -16.71 3.60
C ALA A 56 -0.54 -15.41 3.21
N LEU A 57 -0.50 -14.40 4.08
CA LEU A 57 0.24 -13.15 3.84
C LEU A 57 1.76 -13.38 3.84
N VAL A 58 2.28 -14.10 4.83
CA VAL A 58 3.71 -14.42 4.93
C VAL A 58 4.17 -15.25 3.73
N ARG A 59 3.39 -16.27 3.34
CA ARG A 59 3.68 -17.07 2.14
C ARG A 59 3.69 -16.22 0.87
N ALA A 60 2.72 -15.31 0.72
CA ALA A 60 2.66 -14.41 -0.42
C ALA A 60 3.87 -13.46 -0.44
N TRP A 61 4.29 -12.93 0.71
CA TRP A 61 5.44 -12.04 0.84
C TRP A 61 6.77 -12.75 0.55
N LEU A 62 6.98 -13.95 1.09
CA LEU A 62 8.19 -14.75 0.84
C LEU A 62 8.38 -15.05 -0.65
N GLY A 63 7.29 -15.29 -1.38
CA GLY A 63 7.30 -15.57 -2.82
C GLY A 63 7.08 -14.36 -3.72
N ALA A 64 7.01 -13.13 -3.19
CA ALA A 64 6.72 -11.95 -3.98
C ALA A 64 7.98 -11.48 -4.75
N ASP A 65 7.92 -11.48 -6.08
CA ASP A 65 8.96 -10.90 -6.95
C ASP A 65 8.91 -9.35 -6.99
N LEU A 66 8.66 -8.71 -5.85
CA LEU A 66 8.64 -7.25 -5.68
C LEU A 66 8.95 -6.88 -4.23
N HIS A 67 9.51 -5.70 -3.98
CA HIS A 67 9.61 -5.10 -2.64
C HIS A 67 8.32 -4.33 -2.35
N VAL A 68 7.60 -4.66 -1.28
CA VAL A 68 6.31 -4.02 -0.95
C VAL A 68 6.52 -2.57 -0.56
N SER A 69 7.62 -2.31 0.16
CA SER A 69 8.05 -0.97 0.59
C SER A 69 8.48 -0.05 -0.56
N LEU A 70 8.56 -0.58 -1.79
CA LEU A 70 8.78 0.23 -2.97
C LEU A 70 7.58 1.15 -3.25
N ALA A 71 6.37 0.73 -2.88
CA ALA A 71 5.19 1.58 -2.99
C ALA A 71 5.33 2.80 -2.06
N GLY A 72 5.24 4.00 -2.63
CA GLY A 72 5.45 5.26 -1.93
C GLY A 72 6.92 5.69 -1.79
N ALA A 73 7.89 4.85 -2.17
CA ALA A 73 9.28 5.25 -2.23
C ALA A 73 9.51 6.29 -3.34
N ILE A 74 10.51 7.16 -3.18
CA ILE A 74 10.84 8.16 -4.19
C ILE A 74 11.60 7.48 -5.34
N GLY A 75 11.02 7.55 -6.54
CA GLY A 75 11.61 7.04 -7.76
C GLY A 75 12.73 7.93 -8.29
N MET A 76 13.39 7.49 -9.36
CA MET A 76 14.43 8.28 -10.04
C MET A 76 13.91 9.57 -10.67
N ASP A 77 12.60 9.68 -10.86
CA ASP A 77 11.89 10.87 -11.32
C ASP A 77 11.46 11.80 -10.17
N GLU A 78 11.99 11.56 -8.96
CA GLU A 78 11.68 12.27 -7.70
C GLU A 78 10.20 12.22 -7.30
N LYS A 79 9.44 11.28 -7.86
CA LYS A 79 8.02 11.08 -7.55
C LYS A 79 7.81 9.82 -6.73
N PRO A 80 6.77 9.80 -5.86
CA PRO A 80 6.41 8.58 -5.15
C PRO A 80 5.96 7.52 -6.15
N ILE A 81 6.54 6.33 -6.04
CA ILE A 81 6.22 5.18 -6.86
C ILE A 81 4.79 4.71 -6.50
N PRO A 82 3.85 4.66 -7.44
CA PRO A 82 2.49 4.27 -7.13
C PRO A 82 2.39 2.81 -6.65
N PRO A 83 1.45 2.50 -5.74
CA PRO A 83 1.20 1.13 -5.31
C PRO A 83 0.69 0.29 -6.48
N LEU A 84 0.90 -1.03 -6.41
CA LEU A 84 0.38 -2.02 -7.37
C LEU A 84 0.90 -1.90 -8.81
N LEU A 85 2.01 -1.19 -9.03
CA LEU A 85 2.72 -1.25 -10.30
C LEU A 85 3.13 -2.69 -10.64
N ALA A 86 2.85 -3.11 -11.87
CA ALA A 86 3.33 -4.36 -12.41
C ALA A 86 4.85 -4.29 -12.62
N ARG A 87 5.61 -4.55 -11.56
CA ARG A 87 7.07 -4.51 -11.53
C ARG A 87 7.62 -5.85 -11.07
N TYR A 88 8.71 -6.28 -11.70
CA TYR A 88 9.35 -7.57 -11.46
C TYR A 88 10.77 -7.35 -10.92
N GLU A 89 11.01 -7.81 -9.71
CA GLU A 89 12.28 -7.74 -8.97
C GLU A 89 12.66 -9.15 -8.49
N PRO A 90 13.31 -9.96 -9.35
CA PRO A 90 13.62 -11.36 -9.03
C PRO A 90 14.54 -11.53 -7.82
N GLU A 91 15.34 -10.50 -7.51
CA GLU A 91 16.23 -10.49 -6.35
C GLU A 91 15.50 -10.23 -5.03
N ALA A 92 14.20 -9.89 -5.04
CA ALA A 92 13.43 -9.64 -3.82
C ALA A 92 13.35 -10.88 -2.93
N VAL A 93 13.07 -12.06 -3.52
CA VAL A 93 13.01 -13.33 -2.80
C VAL A 93 14.34 -13.69 -2.13
N PRO A 94 15.50 -13.78 -2.83
CA PRO A 94 16.76 -14.12 -2.19
C PRO A 94 17.20 -13.08 -1.15
N ARG A 95 16.95 -11.78 -1.36
CA ARG A 95 17.25 -10.73 -0.37
C ARG A 95 16.48 -10.93 0.94
N ARG A 96 15.20 -11.32 0.88
CA ARG A 96 14.42 -11.69 2.07
C ARG A 96 15.06 -12.82 2.85
N HIS A 97 15.46 -13.89 2.15
CA HIS A 97 16.13 -15.01 2.78
C HIS A 97 17.45 -14.62 3.44
N VAL A 98 18.27 -13.79 2.80
CA VAL A 98 19.52 -13.28 3.39
C VAL A 98 19.24 -12.56 4.70
N VAL A 99 18.33 -11.58 4.70
CA VAL A 99 18.02 -10.79 5.91
C VAL A 99 17.44 -11.65 7.02
N LEU A 100 16.49 -12.53 6.71
CA LEU A 100 15.91 -13.44 7.72
C LEU A 100 16.95 -14.39 8.30
N ASN A 101 17.86 -14.92 7.48
CA ASN A 101 18.95 -15.79 7.93
C ASN A 101 19.94 -15.03 8.80
N THR A 102 20.35 -13.81 8.41
CA THR A 102 21.22 -12.95 9.23
C THR A 102 20.58 -12.65 10.58
N LEU A 103 19.29 -12.32 10.60
CA LEU A 103 18.54 -12.10 11.84
C LEU A 103 18.38 -13.37 12.69
N ALA A 104 18.35 -14.55 12.07
CA ALA A 104 18.26 -15.83 12.77
C ALA A 104 19.55 -16.21 13.51
N GLU A 105 20.71 -15.66 13.10
CA GLU A 105 21.98 -15.86 13.81
C GLU A 105 22.00 -15.15 15.18
N VAL A 106 21.18 -14.12 15.36
CA VAL A 106 21.03 -13.45 16.65
C VAL A 106 20.37 -14.42 17.63
N ALA A 107 21.08 -14.74 18.72
CA ALA A 107 20.60 -15.66 19.76
C ALA A 107 19.20 -15.27 20.26
N GLN A 108 18.40 -16.28 20.63
CA GLN A 108 17.06 -16.03 21.17
C GLN A 108 17.14 -15.12 22.41
N GLY A 109 16.25 -14.13 22.49
CA GLY A 109 16.22 -13.14 23.57
C GLY A 109 17.24 -12.00 23.43
N HIS A 110 18.03 -11.97 22.35
CA HIS A 110 18.95 -10.87 22.05
C HIS A 110 18.45 -10.07 20.85
N SER A 111 18.79 -8.78 20.82
CA SER A 111 18.55 -7.88 19.69
C SER A 111 19.84 -7.65 18.91
N GLY A 112 19.73 -7.68 17.59
CA GLY A 112 20.77 -7.23 16.68
C GLY A 112 20.59 -5.74 16.42
N GLU A 113 21.68 -4.98 16.55
CA GLU A 113 21.70 -3.59 16.13
C GLU A 113 21.49 -3.50 14.61
N ALA A 114 20.64 -2.58 14.16
CA ALA A 114 20.29 -2.44 12.75
C ALA A 114 21.51 -2.25 11.83
N VAL A 115 22.50 -1.48 12.28
CA VAL A 115 23.76 -1.25 11.55
C VAL A 115 24.51 -2.57 11.38
N THR A 116 24.65 -3.35 12.45
CA THR A 116 25.35 -4.64 12.45
C THR A 116 24.65 -5.65 11.55
N VAL A 117 23.32 -5.73 11.60
CA VAL A 117 22.53 -6.61 10.72
C VAL A 117 22.70 -6.22 9.25
N ARG A 118 22.70 -4.92 8.93
CA ARG A 118 22.95 -4.43 7.56
C ARG A 118 24.33 -4.81 7.06
N GLN A 119 25.37 -4.52 7.84
CA GLN A 119 26.75 -4.85 7.49
C GLN A 119 26.93 -6.35 7.29
N ARG A 120 26.32 -7.17 8.17
CA ARG A 120 26.42 -8.62 8.07
C ARG A 120 25.67 -9.17 6.86
N ALA A 121 24.45 -8.72 6.62
CA ALA A 121 23.65 -9.14 5.45
C ALA A 121 24.38 -8.77 4.13
N TRP A 122 25.00 -7.60 4.07
CA TRP A 122 25.85 -7.20 2.94
C TRP A 122 27.06 -8.11 2.78
N TRP A 123 27.76 -8.42 3.88
CA TRP A 123 28.96 -9.28 3.88
C TRP A 123 28.67 -10.72 3.44
N ASP A 124 27.56 -11.31 3.90
CA ASP A 124 27.21 -12.70 3.60
C ASP A 124 26.87 -12.90 2.12
N ALA A 125 26.31 -11.87 1.47
CA ALA A 125 25.80 -12.00 0.11
C ALA A 125 25.97 -10.72 -0.74
N PRO A 126 27.20 -10.20 -0.95
CA PRO A 126 27.43 -8.90 -1.59
C PRO A 126 26.93 -8.84 -3.04
N GLY A 127 26.84 -9.98 -3.72
CA GLY A 127 26.27 -10.07 -5.07
C GLY A 127 24.77 -9.83 -5.10
N GLN A 128 24.03 -10.24 -4.06
CA GLN A 128 22.57 -10.13 -3.98
C GLN A 128 22.10 -8.68 -3.89
N TRP A 129 22.95 -7.82 -3.36
CA TRP A 129 22.67 -6.41 -3.12
C TRP A 129 23.10 -5.49 -4.26
N ARG A 130 23.58 -6.06 -5.37
CA ARG A 130 23.92 -5.27 -6.56
C ARG A 130 22.66 -5.01 -7.39
N GLY A 131 22.45 -3.75 -7.76
CA GLY A 131 21.32 -3.33 -8.58
C GLY A 131 19.96 -3.44 -7.88
N GLY A 132 18.90 -3.15 -8.63
CA GLY A 132 17.54 -3.02 -8.08
C GLY A 132 17.16 -1.56 -7.82
N PRO A 133 16.01 -1.33 -7.17
CA PRO A 133 15.39 0.00 -7.09
C PRO A 133 16.01 0.96 -6.07
N ALA A 134 16.87 0.49 -5.18
CA ALA A 134 17.43 1.31 -4.11
C ALA A 134 18.84 0.85 -3.74
N MET A 135 19.53 1.68 -2.96
CA MET A 135 20.84 1.33 -2.40
C MET A 135 20.73 0.13 -1.44
N PRO A 136 21.82 -0.64 -1.26
CA PRO A 136 21.84 -1.84 -0.43
C PRO A 136 21.24 -1.65 0.97
N ASP A 137 21.63 -0.58 1.67
CA ASP A 137 21.15 -0.30 3.02
C ASP A 137 19.64 -0.07 3.07
N GLN A 138 19.10 0.61 2.05
CA GLN A 138 17.67 0.86 1.93
C GLN A 138 16.90 -0.42 1.61
N LEU A 139 17.46 -1.31 0.77
CA LEU A 139 16.85 -2.61 0.47
C LEU A 139 16.80 -3.51 1.72
N ILE A 140 17.87 -3.54 2.51
CA ILE A 140 17.90 -4.29 3.77
C ILE A 140 16.89 -3.69 4.76
N ALA A 141 16.84 -2.36 4.86
CA ALA A 141 15.86 -1.67 5.72
C ALA A 141 14.41 -1.95 5.29
N TRP A 142 14.11 -1.96 4.00
CA TRP A 142 12.79 -2.34 3.49
C TRP A 142 12.41 -3.76 3.83
N VAL A 143 13.31 -4.72 3.62
CA VAL A 143 13.04 -6.12 3.98
C VAL A 143 12.81 -6.26 5.49
N GLY A 144 13.60 -5.56 6.31
CA GLY A 144 13.40 -5.50 7.76
C GLY A 144 12.03 -4.92 8.15
N GLY A 145 11.66 -3.77 7.59
CA GLY A 145 10.36 -3.15 7.84
C GLY A 145 9.18 -3.98 7.35
N GLU A 146 9.32 -4.67 6.21
CA GLU A 146 8.31 -5.63 5.73
C GLU A 146 8.14 -6.82 6.67
N ALA A 147 9.26 -7.37 7.16
CA ALA A 147 9.25 -8.45 8.15
C ALA A 147 8.62 -8.00 9.48
N GLU A 148 8.84 -6.75 9.87
CA GLU A 148 8.24 -6.13 11.06
C GLU A 148 6.72 -5.95 10.91
N LEU A 149 6.24 -5.46 9.76
CA LEU A 149 4.82 -5.35 9.46
C LEU A 149 4.09 -6.70 9.52
N LEU A 150 4.79 -7.79 9.22
CA LEU A 150 4.27 -9.15 9.30
C LEU A 150 4.44 -9.78 10.70
N GLY A 151 5.06 -9.08 11.65
CA GLY A 151 5.33 -9.58 13.00
C GLY A 151 6.40 -10.68 13.05
N LEU A 152 7.22 -10.83 12.02
CA LEU A 152 8.35 -11.78 12.00
C LEU A 152 9.54 -11.25 12.81
N PHE A 153 9.63 -9.93 12.93
CA PHE A 153 10.72 -9.22 13.58
C PHE A 153 10.14 -8.08 14.41
N ALA A 154 10.74 -7.80 15.57
CA ALA A 154 10.42 -6.63 16.38
C ALA A 154 11.61 -6.30 17.28
N LEU A 155 11.88 -5.01 17.50
CA LEU A 155 12.89 -4.53 18.45
C LEU A 155 14.29 -5.15 18.25
N GLY A 156 14.71 -5.36 17.00
CA GLY A 156 16.01 -5.94 16.69
C GLY A 156 16.09 -7.47 16.79
N SER A 157 15.00 -8.19 17.09
CA SER A 157 15.02 -9.66 17.20
C SER A 157 13.92 -10.33 16.37
N LEU A 158 14.18 -11.54 15.88
CA LEU A 158 13.12 -12.38 15.32
C LEU A 158 12.15 -12.83 16.41
N SER A 159 10.86 -12.69 16.12
CA SER A 159 9.79 -13.28 16.92
C SER A 159 9.85 -14.81 16.88
N GLY A 160 9.17 -15.50 17.80
CA GLY A 160 9.05 -16.96 17.77
C GLY A 160 8.60 -17.50 16.41
N PRO A 161 7.49 -16.98 15.84
CA PRO A 161 7.07 -17.29 14.47
C PRO A 161 8.11 -16.88 13.41
N GLY A 162 8.77 -15.74 13.57
CA GLY A 162 9.84 -15.29 12.66
C GLY A 162 11.01 -16.26 12.54
N ARG A 163 11.43 -16.87 13.66
CA ARG A 163 12.50 -17.89 13.67
C ARG A 163 12.07 -19.17 12.95
N LEU A 164 10.84 -19.62 13.17
CA LEU A 164 10.28 -20.78 12.47
C LEU A 164 10.20 -20.51 10.96
N VAL A 165 9.77 -19.30 10.56
CA VAL A 165 9.73 -18.88 9.15
C VAL A 165 11.11 -18.82 8.53
N ALA A 166 12.13 -18.27 9.22
CA ALA A 166 13.51 -18.27 8.76
C ALA A 166 14.06 -19.70 8.57
N GLY A 167 13.64 -20.64 9.43
CA GLY A 167 13.95 -22.07 9.30
C GLY A 167 13.12 -22.85 8.27
N GLY A 168 12.24 -22.19 7.52
CA GLY A 168 11.38 -22.81 6.51
C GLY A 168 10.18 -23.59 7.09
N GLN A 169 9.81 -23.35 8.34
CA GLN A 169 8.77 -24.06 9.10
C GLN A 169 7.50 -23.20 9.25
N LEU A 170 6.93 -22.73 8.13
CA LEU A 170 5.78 -21.82 8.15
C LEU A 170 4.53 -22.46 8.78
N GLU A 171 4.32 -23.75 8.57
CA GLU A 171 3.20 -24.51 9.14
C GLU A 171 3.29 -24.59 10.67
N GLU A 172 4.49 -24.80 11.22
CA GLU A 172 4.72 -24.78 12.67
C GLU A 172 4.56 -23.37 13.24
N ALA A 173 5.01 -22.34 12.51
CA ALA A 173 4.79 -20.94 12.89
C ALA A 173 3.29 -20.60 12.96
N THR A 174 2.51 -21.11 12.00
CA THR A 174 1.05 -20.95 11.95
C THR A 174 0.36 -21.65 13.12
N ALA A 175 0.80 -22.86 13.46
CA ALA A 175 0.30 -23.60 14.62
C ALA A 175 0.66 -22.92 15.95
N ALA A 176 1.88 -22.39 16.08
CA ALA A 176 2.31 -21.64 17.25
C ALA A 176 1.45 -20.38 17.43
N LEU A 177 1.21 -19.61 16.37
CA LEU A 177 0.34 -18.43 16.43
C LEU A 177 -1.10 -18.76 16.79
N SER A 178 -1.62 -19.90 16.33
CA SER A 178 -2.95 -20.37 16.71
C SER A 178 -3.11 -20.55 18.22
N HIS A 179 -2.03 -20.85 18.96
CA HIS A 179 -2.06 -20.96 20.42
C HIS A 179 -2.16 -19.60 21.13
N TRP A 180 -1.59 -18.56 20.53
CA TRP A 180 -1.62 -17.19 21.05
C TRP A 180 -2.84 -16.38 20.55
N ALA A 181 -3.51 -16.87 19.50
CA ALA A 181 -4.70 -16.23 18.97
C ALA A 181 -5.79 -16.17 20.06
N PRO A 182 -6.46 -15.01 20.24
CA PRO A 182 -7.59 -14.91 21.15
C PRO A 182 -8.63 -15.97 20.80
N ALA A 183 -9.27 -16.56 21.81
CA ALA A 183 -10.34 -17.54 21.57
C ALA A 183 -11.39 -16.95 20.62
N VAL A 184 -11.66 -17.66 19.53
CA VAL A 184 -12.66 -17.24 18.56
C VAL A 184 -14.03 -17.31 19.21
N THR A 185 -14.68 -16.16 19.35
CA THR A 185 -16.01 -16.06 19.93
C THR A 185 -17.07 -15.85 18.84
N SER A 186 -18.23 -16.46 19.07
CA SER A 186 -19.44 -16.15 18.31
C SER A 186 -20.42 -15.32 19.14
N ARG A 187 -20.01 -14.85 20.32
CA ARG A 187 -20.87 -14.11 21.24
C ARG A 187 -20.54 -12.63 21.24
N ILE A 188 -21.58 -11.80 21.14
CA ILE A 188 -21.51 -10.34 21.18
C ILE A 188 -22.38 -9.79 22.31
N LEU A 189 -21.89 -8.77 23.00
CA LEU A 189 -22.66 -8.00 23.96
C LEU A 189 -23.33 -6.83 23.23
N LEU A 190 -24.66 -6.84 23.19
CA LEU A 190 -25.44 -5.75 22.63
C LEU A 190 -25.85 -4.79 23.75
N GLN A 191 -25.61 -3.50 23.54
CA GLN A 191 -25.91 -2.44 24.50
C GLN A 191 -27.07 -1.56 24.01
N ALA A 192 -27.70 -0.83 24.94
CA ALA A 192 -28.87 -0.01 24.67
C ALA A 192 -28.58 1.25 23.83
N ASP A 193 -27.32 1.66 23.76
CA ASP A 193 -26.82 2.77 22.93
C ASP A 193 -26.49 2.34 21.49
N LEU A 194 -27.00 1.17 21.07
CA LEU A 194 -26.78 0.58 19.75
C LEU A 194 -25.33 0.19 19.49
N THR A 195 -24.57 -0.14 20.53
CA THR A 195 -23.22 -0.70 20.37
C THR A 195 -23.22 -2.23 20.54
N ALA A 196 -22.37 -2.89 19.77
CA ALA A 196 -22.01 -4.29 19.89
C ALA A 196 -20.55 -4.39 20.30
N VAL A 197 -20.28 -5.11 21.39
CA VAL A 197 -18.93 -5.35 21.90
C VAL A 197 -18.63 -6.84 21.87
N ALA A 198 -17.56 -7.23 21.18
CA ALA A 198 -17.03 -8.58 21.20
C ALA A 198 -15.76 -8.63 22.05
N THR A 199 -15.79 -9.44 23.11
CA THR A 199 -14.63 -9.73 23.95
C THR A 199 -13.83 -10.86 23.31
N GLY A 200 -12.94 -10.52 22.38
CA GLY A 200 -12.12 -11.47 21.62
C GLY A 200 -12.40 -11.45 20.12
N GLU A 201 -11.73 -12.36 19.40
CA GLU A 201 -11.83 -12.38 17.94
C GLU A 201 -13.16 -12.98 17.48
N LEU A 202 -13.93 -12.23 16.69
CA LEU A 202 -15.17 -12.75 16.12
C LEU A 202 -14.90 -13.83 15.07
N ALA A 203 -15.67 -14.92 15.19
CA ALA A 203 -15.78 -15.93 14.14
C ALA A 203 -16.08 -15.26 12.79
N ALA A 204 -15.47 -15.77 11.71
CA ALA A 204 -15.49 -15.06 10.43
C ALA A 204 -16.89 -14.83 9.88
N SER A 205 -17.80 -15.80 10.03
CA SER A 205 -19.20 -15.66 9.67
C SER A 205 -19.91 -14.53 10.43
N VAL A 206 -19.70 -14.47 11.75
CA VAL A 206 -20.29 -13.44 12.63
C VAL A 206 -19.73 -12.06 12.29
N ARG A 207 -18.42 -11.98 12.03
CA ARG A 207 -17.75 -10.73 11.66
C ARG A 207 -18.24 -10.19 10.32
N GLN A 208 -18.38 -11.05 9.31
CA GLN A 208 -18.87 -10.65 7.99
C GLN A 208 -20.30 -10.13 8.06
N GLU A 209 -21.17 -10.84 8.79
CA GLU A 209 -22.55 -10.41 8.96
C GLU A 209 -22.64 -9.11 9.78
N LEU A 210 -21.86 -8.99 10.86
CA LEU A 210 -21.82 -7.78 11.69
C LEU A 210 -21.28 -6.57 10.91
N ALA A 211 -20.33 -6.76 9.99
CA ALA A 211 -19.83 -5.68 9.13
C ALA A 211 -20.88 -5.14 8.14
N LEU A 212 -21.85 -5.98 7.74
CA LEU A 212 -23.00 -5.51 6.97
C LEU A 212 -23.95 -4.69 7.85
N LEU A 213 -24.23 -5.19 9.06
CA LEU A 213 -25.25 -4.65 9.97
C LEU A 213 -24.79 -3.41 10.76
N ALA A 214 -23.50 -3.24 11.00
CA ALA A 214 -22.94 -2.21 11.88
C ALA A 214 -21.63 -1.63 11.32
N ASP A 215 -21.27 -0.44 11.79
CA ASP A 215 -20.01 0.22 11.47
C ASP A 215 -18.97 -0.06 12.56
N LEU A 216 -17.73 -0.36 12.17
CA LEU A 216 -16.63 -0.67 13.10
C LEU A 216 -16.07 0.64 13.69
N GLU A 217 -16.12 0.79 15.02
CA GLU A 217 -15.53 1.94 15.72
C GLU A 217 -14.12 1.63 16.24
N SER A 218 -13.92 0.42 16.78
CA SER A 218 -12.62 -0.02 17.30
C SER A 218 -12.42 -1.51 17.07
N SER A 219 -11.19 -1.88 16.69
CA SER A 219 -10.75 -3.25 16.44
C SER A 219 -9.65 -3.72 17.39
N GLY A 220 -9.42 -2.97 18.49
CA GLY A 220 -8.38 -3.29 19.48
C GLY A 220 -8.72 -4.51 20.34
N GLY A 221 -8.36 -4.47 21.63
CA GLY A 221 -8.58 -5.59 22.57
C GLY A 221 -10.05 -6.06 22.71
N ALA A 222 -11.00 -5.23 22.29
CA ALA A 222 -12.38 -5.61 22.02
C ALA A 222 -12.84 -5.00 20.70
N THR A 223 -13.56 -5.79 19.89
CA THR A 223 -14.20 -5.26 18.68
C THR A 223 -15.47 -4.52 19.07
N VAL A 224 -15.53 -3.22 18.79
CA VAL A 224 -16.70 -2.37 19.05
C VAL A 224 -17.28 -1.94 17.72
N CYS A 225 -18.55 -2.29 17.50
CA CYS A 225 -19.31 -1.87 16.33
C CYS A 225 -20.55 -1.09 16.79
N ARG A 226 -20.97 -0.09 16.00
CA ARG A 226 -22.18 0.68 16.24
C ARG A 226 -23.22 0.42 15.16
N PHE A 227 -24.44 0.13 15.59
CA PHE A 227 -25.59 0.07 14.71
C PHE A 227 -26.14 1.48 14.49
N SER A 228 -26.46 1.77 13.23
CA SER A 228 -27.01 3.04 12.78
C SER A 228 -28.09 2.78 11.71
N GLU A 229 -28.93 3.77 11.44
CA GLU A 229 -29.91 3.68 10.35
C GLU A 229 -29.22 3.39 8.99
N THR A 230 -28.07 4.02 8.74
CA THR A 230 -27.29 3.85 7.51
C THR A 230 -26.74 2.42 7.37
N SER A 231 -26.16 1.87 8.44
CA SER A 231 -25.64 0.49 8.45
C SER A 231 -26.77 -0.54 8.28
N MET A 232 -27.92 -0.33 8.92
CA MET A 232 -29.09 -1.21 8.76
C MET A 232 -29.66 -1.13 7.34
N ARG A 233 -29.73 0.06 6.75
CA ARG A 233 -30.15 0.23 5.34
C ARG A 233 -29.21 -0.51 4.40
N ARG A 234 -27.89 -0.42 4.61
CA ARG A 234 -26.89 -1.19 3.85
C ARG A 234 -27.17 -2.69 3.91
N ALA A 235 -27.54 -3.22 5.07
CA ALA A 235 -27.90 -4.63 5.20
C ALA A 235 -29.20 -4.99 4.46
N PHE A 236 -30.23 -4.16 4.53
CA PHE A 236 -31.47 -4.36 3.78
C PHE A 236 -31.26 -4.28 2.26
N ASP A 237 -30.43 -3.35 1.79
CA ASP A 237 -30.06 -3.21 0.38
C ASP A 237 -29.24 -4.42 -0.12
N ALA A 238 -28.47 -5.05 0.77
CA ALA A 238 -27.80 -6.33 0.53
C ALA A 238 -28.73 -7.56 0.59
N GLY A 239 -30.04 -7.34 0.80
CA GLY A 239 -31.07 -8.37 0.75
C GLY A 239 -31.33 -9.10 2.08
N ARG A 240 -30.87 -8.58 3.22
CA ARG A 240 -31.23 -9.12 4.55
C ARG A 240 -32.63 -8.67 4.93
N SER A 241 -33.49 -9.59 5.40
CA SER A 241 -34.79 -9.22 5.94
C SER A 241 -34.69 -8.86 7.43
N ALA A 242 -35.67 -8.12 7.97
CA ALA A 242 -35.70 -7.80 9.39
C ALA A 242 -35.73 -9.05 10.28
N GLN A 243 -36.40 -10.11 9.82
CA GLN A 243 -36.42 -11.40 10.48
C GLN A 243 -35.04 -12.05 10.51
N ASP A 244 -34.28 -11.99 9.40
CA ASP A 244 -32.92 -12.54 9.35
C ASP A 244 -31.99 -11.80 10.31
N VAL A 245 -32.08 -10.47 10.34
CA VAL A 245 -31.29 -9.63 11.24
C VAL A 245 -31.59 -9.97 12.70
N MET A 246 -32.88 -10.02 13.08
CA MET A 246 -33.26 -10.37 14.45
C MET A 246 -32.81 -11.79 14.83
N THR A 247 -32.98 -12.76 13.94
CA THR A 247 -32.53 -14.14 14.15
C THR A 247 -31.01 -14.22 14.37
N PHE A 248 -30.24 -13.48 13.57
CA PHE A 248 -28.79 -13.40 13.73
C PHE A 248 -28.39 -12.77 15.06
N LEU A 249 -28.99 -11.63 15.41
CA LEU A 249 -28.69 -10.93 16.65
C LEU A 249 -29.04 -11.79 17.87
N GLU A 250 -30.19 -12.45 17.88
CA GLU A 250 -30.61 -13.35 18.96
C GLU A 250 -29.68 -14.56 19.12
N ALA A 251 -29.20 -15.14 18.02
CA ALA A 251 -28.29 -16.29 18.06
C ALA A 251 -26.93 -15.94 18.69
N HIS A 252 -26.44 -14.72 18.47
CA HIS A 252 -25.09 -14.32 18.87
C HIS A 252 -25.07 -13.39 20.11
N ALA A 253 -26.19 -12.80 20.51
CA ALA A 253 -26.27 -11.93 21.68
C ALA A 253 -26.08 -12.70 23.00
N THR A 254 -25.19 -12.22 23.86
CA THR A 254 -24.96 -12.81 25.19
C THR A 254 -26.11 -12.53 26.17
N LYS A 255 -26.75 -11.35 26.08
CA LYS A 255 -27.82 -10.90 26.98
C LYS A 255 -29.17 -10.69 26.27
N GLY A 256 -29.31 -11.20 25.04
CA GLY A 256 -30.44 -10.91 24.17
C GLY A 256 -30.34 -9.55 23.47
N VAL A 257 -31.34 -9.24 22.64
CA VAL A 257 -31.37 -8.02 21.82
C VAL A 257 -32.02 -6.87 22.61
N PRO A 258 -31.33 -5.72 22.77
CA PRO A 258 -31.90 -4.55 23.45
C PRO A 258 -33.11 -3.99 22.71
N GLN A 259 -34.10 -3.52 23.47
CA GLN A 259 -35.32 -2.93 22.92
C GLN A 259 -35.08 -1.79 21.90
N PRO A 260 -34.12 -0.87 22.10
CA PRO A 260 -33.85 0.18 21.11
C PRO A 260 -33.42 -0.36 19.74
N LEU A 261 -32.60 -1.43 19.74
CA LEU A 261 -32.14 -2.05 18.51
C LEU A 261 -33.27 -2.80 17.80
N ALA A 262 -34.10 -3.53 18.55
CA ALA A 262 -35.29 -4.18 18.00
C ALA A 262 -36.27 -3.16 17.37
N TYR A 263 -36.46 -2.01 18.02
CA TYR A 263 -37.29 -0.94 17.48
C TYR A 263 -36.71 -0.32 16.20
N LEU A 264 -35.39 -0.08 16.15
CA LEU A 264 -34.72 0.43 14.96
C LEU A 264 -34.92 -0.51 13.75
N VAL A 265 -34.74 -1.81 13.96
CA VAL A 265 -34.95 -2.83 12.91
C VAL A 265 -36.39 -2.83 12.42
N ALA A 266 -37.37 -2.83 13.34
CA ALA A 266 -38.80 -2.84 12.99
C ALA A 266 -39.26 -1.55 12.29
N ASP A 267 -38.78 -0.38 12.72
CA ASP A 267 -39.14 0.87 12.07
C ASP A 267 -38.53 0.98 10.66
N LEU A 268 -37.31 0.47 10.46
CA LEU A 268 -36.72 0.41 9.13
C LEU A 268 -37.40 -0.62 8.23
N ASP A 269 -37.79 -1.79 8.72
CA ASP A 269 -38.57 -2.76 7.95
C ASP A 269 -39.85 -2.15 7.37
N ARG A 270 -40.54 -1.33 8.18
CA ARG A 270 -41.75 -0.63 7.73
C ARG A 270 -41.46 0.44 6.66
N ARG A 271 -40.30 1.11 6.72
CA ARG A 271 -39.92 2.18 5.79
C ARG A 271 -39.25 1.64 4.53
N HIS A 272 -38.46 0.57 4.66
CA HIS A 272 -37.73 -0.10 3.59
C HIS A 272 -38.73 -0.91 2.75
N GLY A 273 -38.98 -0.44 1.52
CA GLY A 273 -40.00 -1.02 0.64
C GLY A 273 -41.36 -0.31 0.63
N ALA A 274 -41.55 0.78 1.40
CA ALA A 274 -42.70 1.68 1.25
C ALA A 274 -42.74 2.32 -0.15
N MET A 275 -41.56 2.55 -0.73
CA MET A 275 -41.38 2.93 -2.12
C MET A 275 -40.79 1.73 -2.86
N ARG A 276 -41.50 1.26 -3.89
CA ARG A 276 -41.07 0.12 -4.72
C ARG A 276 -40.47 0.65 -6.00
N VAL A 277 -39.18 0.41 -6.17
CA VAL A 277 -38.48 0.66 -7.42
C VAL A 277 -38.47 -0.65 -8.19
N GLY A 278 -39.24 -0.72 -9.27
CA GLY A 278 -39.13 -1.82 -10.24
C GLY A 278 -38.07 -1.45 -11.26
N ALA A 279 -37.22 -2.41 -11.64
CA ALA A 279 -36.39 -2.23 -12.81
C ALA A 279 -37.31 -2.17 -14.03
N ALA A 280 -37.32 -1.04 -14.73
CA ALA A 280 -37.80 -0.93 -16.08
C ALA A 280 -36.57 -0.61 -16.91
N SER A 281 -36.16 -1.53 -17.78
CA SER A 281 -35.01 -1.31 -18.66
C SER A 281 -35.27 -0.17 -19.63
N CYS A 282 -36.53 0.05 -20.01
CA CYS A 282 -36.93 1.22 -20.77
C CYS A 282 -38.38 1.64 -20.48
N TYR A 283 -38.66 2.91 -20.77
CA TYR A 283 -40.01 3.45 -20.82
C TYR A 283 -40.33 3.92 -22.24
N LEU A 284 -41.60 3.88 -22.59
CA LEU A 284 -42.14 4.41 -23.84
C LEU A 284 -43.07 5.55 -23.47
N ARG A 285 -42.70 6.76 -23.89
CA ARG A 285 -43.53 7.96 -23.77
C ARG A 285 -44.11 8.29 -25.13
N CYS A 286 -45.42 8.51 -25.17
CA CYS A 286 -46.09 9.02 -26.36
C CYS A 286 -47.20 9.97 -25.94
N ASP A 287 -47.32 11.10 -26.64
CA ASP A 287 -48.34 12.10 -26.36
C ASP A 287 -49.74 11.64 -26.80
N ASP A 288 -49.85 10.65 -27.68
CA ASP A 288 -51.11 10.01 -28.07
C ASP A 288 -51.34 8.70 -27.27
N PRO A 289 -52.27 8.68 -26.29
CA PRO A 289 -52.58 7.48 -25.52
C PRO A 289 -53.22 6.37 -26.36
N SER A 290 -53.83 6.70 -27.50
CA SER A 290 -54.47 5.73 -28.40
C SER A 290 -53.42 4.86 -29.08
N LEU A 291 -52.30 5.45 -29.47
CA LEU A 291 -51.16 4.75 -30.07
C LEU A 291 -50.52 3.77 -29.07
N LEU A 292 -50.36 4.16 -27.79
CA LEU A 292 -49.84 3.24 -26.78
C LEU A 292 -50.79 2.08 -26.49
N ALA A 293 -52.10 2.34 -26.47
CA ALA A 293 -53.11 1.29 -26.31
C ALA A 293 -53.09 0.29 -27.49
N GLU A 294 -52.84 0.77 -28.71
CA GLU A 294 -52.62 -0.08 -29.89
C GLU A 294 -51.35 -0.93 -29.74
N VAL A 295 -50.23 -0.31 -29.36
CA VAL A 295 -48.92 -0.96 -29.19
C VAL A 295 -48.95 -2.05 -28.11
N VAL A 296 -49.71 -1.87 -27.01
CA VAL A 296 -49.88 -2.90 -25.98
C VAL A 296 -50.70 -4.10 -26.48
N ARG A 297 -51.66 -3.87 -27.39
CA ARG A 297 -52.57 -4.91 -27.91
C ARG A 297 -52.01 -5.62 -29.15
N ALA A 298 -51.03 -5.03 -29.83
CA ALA A 298 -50.46 -5.60 -31.04
C ALA A 298 -49.75 -6.94 -30.73
N ARG A 299 -50.13 -8.01 -31.46
CA ARG A 299 -49.49 -9.33 -31.26
C ARG A 299 -47.97 -9.31 -31.50
N ARG A 300 -47.50 -8.42 -32.38
CA ARG A 300 -46.07 -8.30 -32.75
C ARG A 300 -45.19 -7.77 -31.61
N THR A 301 -45.75 -7.03 -30.66
CA THR A 301 -45.05 -6.42 -29.51
C THR A 301 -45.33 -7.17 -28.19
N SER A 302 -46.17 -8.20 -28.21
CA SER A 302 -46.54 -9.00 -27.02
C SER A 302 -45.35 -9.59 -26.25
N ARG A 303 -44.24 -9.87 -26.93
CA ARG A 303 -43.01 -10.41 -26.33
C ARG A 303 -42.22 -9.37 -25.53
N LEU A 304 -42.55 -8.09 -25.62
CA LEU A 304 -41.85 -7.00 -24.93
C LEU A 304 -42.31 -6.82 -23.47
N GLY A 305 -43.33 -7.56 -23.00
CA GLY A 305 -43.77 -7.45 -21.61
C GLY A 305 -44.19 -6.04 -21.20
N LEU A 306 -44.85 -5.31 -22.10
CA LEU A 306 -45.25 -3.92 -21.89
C LEU A 306 -46.28 -3.82 -20.75
N ARG A 307 -45.97 -3.01 -19.74
CA ARG A 307 -46.86 -2.70 -18.61
C ARG A 307 -47.16 -1.21 -18.58
N GLN A 308 -48.43 -0.85 -18.40
CA GLN A 308 -48.84 0.55 -18.35
C GLN A 308 -48.63 1.12 -16.94
N LEU A 309 -47.91 2.25 -16.83
CA LEU A 309 -47.77 3.01 -15.59
C LEU A 309 -48.66 4.26 -15.57
N ALA A 310 -48.89 4.86 -16.73
CA ALA A 310 -49.76 6.02 -16.92
C ALA A 310 -50.41 5.98 -18.32
N PRO A 311 -51.44 6.79 -18.62
CA PRO A 311 -52.08 6.83 -19.95
C PRO A 311 -51.10 7.07 -21.11
N THR A 312 -50.03 7.85 -20.87
CA THR A 312 -49.01 8.23 -21.86
C THR A 312 -47.66 7.54 -21.63
N VAL A 313 -47.55 6.59 -20.69
CA VAL A 313 -46.29 5.95 -20.31
C VAL A 313 -46.44 4.43 -20.13
N LEU A 314 -45.67 3.68 -20.89
CA LEU A 314 -45.46 2.24 -20.71
C LEU A 314 -44.04 1.96 -20.21
N VAL A 315 -43.87 0.86 -19.50
CA VAL A 315 -42.56 0.31 -19.14
C VAL A 315 -42.39 -1.10 -19.68
N SER A 316 -41.16 -1.47 -19.96
CA SER A 316 -40.76 -2.81 -20.37
C SER A 316 -39.48 -3.19 -19.63
N ASP A 317 -39.33 -4.50 -19.38
CA ASP A 317 -38.11 -5.10 -18.83
C ASP A 317 -37.14 -5.55 -19.94
N ALA A 318 -37.51 -5.38 -21.22
CA ALA A 318 -36.66 -5.65 -22.37
C ALA A 318 -35.71 -4.48 -22.66
N ASP A 319 -34.47 -4.77 -23.05
CA ASP A 319 -33.44 -3.76 -23.32
C ASP A 319 -33.95 -2.67 -24.29
N PRO A 320 -33.66 -1.37 -24.05
CA PRO A 320 -34.09 -0.28 -24.92
C PRO A 320 -33.81 -0.50 -26.41
N ALA A 321 -32.69 -1.15 -26.77
CA ALA A 321 -32.38 -1.45 -28.17
C ALA A 321 -33.30 -2.55 -28.72
N THR A 322 -33.61 -3.57 -27.93
CA THR A 322 -34.56 -4.64 -28.31
C THR A 322 -35.97 -4.09 -28.49
N VAL A 323 -36.42 -3.21 -27.60
CA VAL A 323 -37.73 -2.55 -27.69
C VAL A 323 -37.78 -1.63 -28.91
N THR A 324 -36.74 -0.83 -29.14
CA THR A 324 -36.62 0.05 -30.32
C THR A 324 -36.69 -0.76 -31.61
N GLU A 325 -35.96 -1.87 -31.71
CA GLU A 325 -35.91 -2.72 -32.90
C GLU A 325 -37.23 -3.46 -33.17
N THR A 326 -37.85 -3.99 -32.12
CA THR A 326 -39.14 -4.68 -32.23
C THR A 326 -40.25 -3.73 -32.65
N LEU A 327 -40.25 -2.50 -32.13
CA LEU A 327 -41.18 -1.45 -32.53
C LEU A 327 -40.95 -1.00 -33.98
N ARG A 328 -39.69 -0.85 -34.42
CA ARG A 328 -39.35 -0.58 -35.82
C ARG A 328 -39.85 -1.67 -36.76
N THR A 329 -39.61 -2.93 -36.40
CA THR A 329 -40.08 -4.10 -37.16
C THR A 329 -41.61 -4.17 -37.20
N ALA A 330 -42.29 -3.70 -36.15
CA ALA A 330 -43.75 -3.61 -36.11
C ALA A 330 -44.32 -2.42 -36.91
N GLY A 331 -43.47 -1.52 -37.41
CA GLY A 331 -43.85 -0.36 -38.23
C GLY A 331 -43.89 0.98 -37.49
N TYR A 332 -43.46 1.03 -36.23
CA TYR A 332 -43.39 2.24 -35.41
C TYR A 332 -42.01 2.91 -35.52
N LEU A 333 -41.93 4.22 -35.25
CA LEU A 333 -40.68 5.00 -35.34
C LEU A 333 -40.24 5.54 -33.98
N PRO A 334 -39.73 4.70 -33.06
CA PRO A 334 -39.30 5.13 -31.73
C PRO A 334 -37.95 5.87 -31.77
N ALA A 335 -37.82 6.90 -30.93
CA ALA A 335 -36.57 7.61 -30.63
C ALA A 335 -36.13 7.31 -29.19
N ARG A 336 -34.81 7.19 -28.94
CA ARG A 336 -34.26 6.80 -27.61
C ARG A 336 -33.91 8.02 -26.76
N GLU A 337 -34.50 8.13 -25.58
CA GLU A 337 -34.36 9.27 -24.65
C GLU A 337 -33.14 9.13 -23.69
N GLN A 338 -32.58 10.27 -23.26
CA GLN A 338 -31.58 10.54 -22.22
C GLN A 338 -32.26 10.72 -20.87
N PRO A 339 -31.54 10.46 -19.77
CA PRO A 339 -32.04 10.77 -18.43
C PRO A 339 -32.42 12.24 -18.19
N ASP A 340 -31.93 13.19 -19.00
CA ASP A 340 -32.30 14.62 -18.94
C ASP A 340 -33.48 14.99 -19.87
N GLY A 341 -34.10 14.02 -20.55
CA GLY A 341 -35.17 14.22 -21.53
C GLY A 341 -34.70 14.52 -22.96
N SER A 342 -33.39 14.63 -23.22
CA SER A 342 -32.83 14.68 -24.58
C SER A 342 -32.75 13.26 -25.19
N LEU A 343 -32.09 12.96 -26.32
CA LEU A 343 -32.00 11.58 -26.88
C LEU A 343 -30.61 10.92 -26.63
N VAL A 344 -30.51 9.69 -26.06
CA VAL A 344 -29.23 9.11 -25.54
C VAL A 344 -28.77 7.88 -26.27
N LEU A 345 -27.46 7.86 -26.51
CA LEU A 345 -26.64 6.68 -26.72
C LEU A 345 -26.13 6.15 -25.35
N VAL A 346 -26.21 4.83 -25.11
CA VAL A 346 -26.11 4.14 -23.78
C VAL A 346 -24.68 3.78 -23.33
N ARG A 347 -24.45 3.75 -21.99
CA ARG A 347 -23.68 2.74 -21.17
C ARG A 347 -23.77 3.07 -19.64
N SER A 348 -23.44 2.26 -18.60
CA SER A 348 -23.28 0.80 -18.28
C SER A 348 -23.11 0.59 -16.73
N ALA A 349 -23.02 -0.67 -16.24
CA ALA A 349 -23.10 -1.13 -14.82
C ALA A 349 -21.73 -1.27 -14.06
N PRO A 350 -21.67 -1.67 -12.75
CA PRO A 350 -20.48 -1.51 -11.89
C PRO A 350 -19.37 -2.55 -12.09
N LEU A 351 -18.14 -2.17 -11.73
CA LEU A 351 -16.87 -2.80 -12.14
C LEU A 351 -16.30 -3.78 -11.08
N ARG A 352 -15.82 -4.95 -11.55
CA ARG A 352 -15.00 -5.93 -10.81
C ARG A 352 -13.78 -6.30 -11.65
N ALA A 353 -12.64 -6.57 -11.01
CA ALA A 353 -11.52 -7.15 -11.72
C ALA A 353 -11.83 -8.65 -11.99
N PRO A 354 -11.56 -9.16 -13.20
CA PRO A 354 -11.71 -10.58 -13.48
C PRO A 354 -10.75 -11.38 -12.62
N ASP A 355 -11.14 -12.62 -12.30
CA ASP A 355 -10.21 -13.59 -11.74
C ASP A 355 -9.09 -13.84 -12.77
N LEU A 356 -7.96 -13.19 -12.55
CA LEU A 356 -6.70 -13.67 -13.08
C LEU A 356 -6.39 -14.96 -12.32
N PRO A 357 -6.10 -16.08 -13.01
CA PRO A 357 -5.64 -17.28 -12.34
C PRO A 357 -4.50 -16.88 -11.39
N LEU A 358 -4.64 -17.20 -10.10
CA LEU A 358 -3.60 -17.07 -9.08
C LEU A 358 -2.27 -17.46 -9.70
N PHE A 359 -1.45 -16.49 -10.14
CA PHE A 359 -0.16 -16.68 -10.82
C PHE A 359 0.07 -18.13 -11.24
N GLY A 360 -0.78 -18.60 -12.14
CA GLY A 360 -0.83 -19.99 -12.51
C GLY A 360 0.21 -20.16 -13.58
N SER A 361 1.31 -20.85 -13.26
CA SER A 361 2.35 -21.32 -14.18
C SER A 361 3.37 -20.30 -14.70
N LEU A 362 4.11 -19.67 -13.79
CA LEU A 362 5.55 -19.50 -14.03
C LEU A 362 6.28 -20.71 -13.41
N GLY A 363 6.15 -21.90 -14.02
CA GLY A 363 6.60 -23.18 -13.42
C GLY A 363 5.94 -23.45 -12.06
N GLU A 364 6.17 -24.47 -11.25
CA GLU A 364 7.35 -25.32 -11.13
C GLU A 364 8.66 -24.54 -11.34
N ARG A 365 8.71 -23.29 -10.90
CA ARG A 365 9.99 -22.61 -10.71
C ARG A 365 10.51 -23.09 -9.38
N GLN A 366 11.38 -24.09 -9.51
CA GLN A 366 12.31 -24.64 -8.52
C GLN A 366 12.24 -23.88 -7.20
N GLY A 367 11.66 -24.52 -6.18
CA GLY A 367 11.86 -24.07 -4.81
C GLY A 367 13.34 -23.76 -4.64
N TRP A 368 13.65 -22.67 -3.94
CA TRP A 368 15.00 -22.23 -3.63
C TRP A 368 15.92 -23.44 -3.56
N THR A 369 16.72 -23.64 -4.62
CA THR A 369 17.74 -24.66 -4.56
C THR A 369 18.78 -24.06 -3.64
N PRO A 370 19.13 -24.73 -2.52
CA PRO A 370 20.26 -24.30 -1.73
C PRO A 370 21.41 -24.01 -2.68
N SER A 371 22.12 -22.91 -2.45
CA SER A 371 23.34 -22.60 -3.19
C SER A 371 24.12 -23.90 -3.42
N PRO A 372 24.49 -24.25 -4.67
CA PRO A 372 25.21 -25.49 -4.94
C PRO A 372 26.35 -25.61 -3.95
N ASP A 373 26.49 -26.79 -3.33
CA ASP A 373 27.48 -27.03 -2.27
C ASP A 373 28.79 -26.31 -2.65
N PRO A 374 29.21 -25.28 -1.89
CA PRO A 374 30.35 -24.46 -2.27
C PRO A 374 31.60 -25.31 -2.46
N VAL A 375 31.70 -26.46 -1.77
CA VAL A 375 32.78 -27.43 -1.96
C VAL A 375 32.70 -28.09 -3.34
N ALA A 376 31.51 -28.51 -3.77
CA ALA A 376 31.27 -29.09 -5.09
C ALA A 376 31.50 -28.07 -6.21
N LEU A 377 31.02 -26.83 -6.05
CA LEU A 377 31.22 -25.75 -7.02
C LEU A 377 32.70 -25.34 -7.12
N VAL A 378 33.39 -25.19 -5.99
CA VAL A 378 34.82 -24.93 -5.94
C VAL A 378 35.61 -26.10 -6.53
N ALA A 379 35.22 -27.34 -6.28
CA ALA A 379 35.83 -28.51 -6.91
C ALA A 379 35.60 -28.51 -8.44
N GLN A 380 34.45 -28.06 -8.91
CA GLN A 380 34.13 -27.93 -10.33
C GLN A 380 34.94 -26.80 -10.99
N LEU A 381 35.07 -25.64 -10.33
CA LEU A 381 35.92 -24.53 -10.76
C LEU A 381 37.41 -24.89 -10.76
N ARG A 382 37.86 -25.69 -9.79
CA ARG A 382 39.24 -26.21 -9.73
C ARG A 382 39.52 -27.27 -10.79
N ARG A 383 38.50 -28.02 -11.23
CA ARG A 383 38.59 -29.00 -12.32
C ARG A 383 38.44 -28.37 -13.70
N ALA A 384 37.85 -27.18 -13.79
CA ALA A 384 37.81 -26.43 -15.03
C ALA A 384 39.26 -26.04 -15.43
N PRO A 385 39.73 -26.37 -16.64
CA PRO A 385 41.05 -25.97 -17.08
C PRO A 385 41.14 -24.44 -17.04
N GLY A 386 42.12 -23.91 -16.31
CA GLY A 386 42.34 -22.47 -16.21
C GLY A 386 42.51 -21.85 -17.61
N PRO A 387 42.07 -20.60 -17.82
CA PRO A 387 42.29 -19.94 -19.10
C PRO A 387 43.79 -19.91 -19.40
N ALA A 388 44.18 -20.48 -20.53
CA ALA A 388 45.57 -20.52 -20.95
C ALA A 388 46.16 -19.10 -20.95
N PRO A 389 47.34 -18.88 -20.36
CA PRO A 389 47.97 -17.56 -20.35
C PRO A 389 48.31 -17.18 -21.79
N GLY A 390 47.54 -16.26 -22.37
CA GLY A 390 47.72 -15.80 -23.76
C GLY A 390 46.44 -15.70 -24.58
N SER A 391 45.31 -16.25 -24.12
CA SER A 391 44.02 -16.00 -24.77
C SER A 391 43.48 -14.62 -24.36
N ARG A 392 43.99 -13.55 -24.98
CA ARG A 392 43.14 -12.39 -25.23
C ARG A 392 41.94 -12.93 -25.99
N ALA A 393 40.79 -13.00 -25.32
CA ALA A 393 39.51 -13.23 -25.98
C ALA A 393 39.27 -12.02 -26.90
N ALA A 394 39.84 -12.08 -28.10
CA ALA A 394 39.41 -11.28 -29.21
C ALA A 394 37.92 -11.53 -29.38
N GLY A 395 37.16 -10.43 -29.38
CA GLY A 395 35.74 -10.46 -29.62
C GLY A 395 35.41 -11.35 -30.80
N ARG A 396 34.61 -12.38 -30.55
CA ARG A 396 33.77 -12.99 -31.56
C ARG A 396 32.36 -12.98 -31.01
N GLY A 397 31.57 -12.07 -31.57
CA GLY A 397 30.15 -12.03 -31.37
C GLY A 397 29.56 -13.41 -31.66
N ALA A 398 29.05 -14.03 -30.60
CA ALA A 398 28.08 -15.10 -30.73
C ALA A 398 26.72 -14.42 -30.86
N THR A 399 26.20 -14.46 -32.07
CA THR A 399 24.85 -14.08 -32.44
C THR A 399 23.85 -14.95 -31.69
N ALA A 400 23.38 -14.46 -30.54
CA ALA A 400 22.12 -14.89 -29.96
C ALA A 400 20.99 -14.20 -30.74
N SER A 401 20.25 -15.00 -31.51
CA SER A 401 19.00 -14.59 -32.15
C SER A 401 17.99 -14.28 -31.05
N GLY A 402 17.91 -13.02 -30.65
CA GLY A 402 16.85 -12.45 -29.82
C GLY A 402 16.04 -11.48 -30.68
N SER A 403 14.73 -11.72 -30.77
CA SER A 403 13.78 -10.79 -31.38
C SER A 403 13.89 -9.42 -30.69
N GLY A 404 14.26 -8.40 -31.46
CA GLY A 404 14.48 -7.06 -30.93
C GLY A 404 13.19 -6.36 -30.49
N SER A 405 13.20 -5.85 -29.27
CA SER A 405 12.56 -4.58 -28.93
C SER A 405 13.66 -3.55 -28.72
N ARG A 406 13.56 -2.42 -29.43
CA ARG A 406 14.58 -1.37 -29.50
C ARG A 406 14.47 -0.45 -28.29
N HIS A 407 15.50 -0.40 -27.45
CA HIS A 407 15.86 0.82 -26.71
C HIS A 407 17.32 1.17 -27.05
N GLY A 408 17.54 2.44 -27.40
CA GLY A 408 18.83 2.96 -27.90
C GLY A 408 19.89 3.09 -26.79
N PRO A 409 21.16 3.32 -27.17
CA PRO A 409 22.32 3.10 -26.33
C PRO A 409 22.75 4.37 -25.57
N LEU A 410 23.15 4.19 -24.30
CA LEU A 410 24.12 5.06 -23.63
C LEU A 410 25.15 4.14 -22.98
N ASP A 411 26.12 3.72 -23.79
CA ASP A 411 27.40 3.21 -23.31
C ASP A 411 28.44 4.29 -23.55
N GLN A 412 29.16 4.64 -22.50
CA GLN A 412 30.61 4.92 -22.42
C GLN A 412 30.89 6.05 -21.44
N LEU A 413 31.58 5.72 -20.34
CA LEU A 413 32.77 6.41 -19.82
C LEU A 413 33.44 5.53 -18.72
N PRO A 414 34.76 5.62 -18.52
CA PRO A 414 35.60 4.51 -18.08
C PRO A 414 35.72 4.36 -16.56
N LEU A 415 35.67 3.11 -16.10
CA LEU A 415 36.14 2.70 -14.78
C LEU A 415 37.66 2.84 -14.71
N SER A 416 38.14 3.74 -13.86
CA SER A 416 39.52 3.77 -13.39
C SER A 416 39.53 3.46 -11.91
N LEU A 417 40.04 2.28 -11.54
CA LEU A 417 40.39 1.93 -10.16
C LEU A 417 41.86 2.30 -9.93
N PRO A 418 42.21 3.09 -8.89
CA PRO A 418 43.57 3.11 -8.41
C PRO A 418 43.74 2.04 -7.32
N ASN A 419 44.44 0.96 -7.68
CA ASN A 419 45.21 0.17 -6.72
C ASN A 419 46.49 0.96 -6.41
N ARG A 420 46.70 1.38 -5.16
CA ARG A 420 48.04 1.37 -4.54
C ARG A 420 47.91 1.45 -3.02
N VAL A 421 48.24 0.34 -2.37
CA VAL A 421 48.62 0.28 -0.96
C VAL A 421 50.13 0.55 -0.93
N GLU A 422 50.53 1.72 -0.43
CA GLU A 422 51.90 1.98 0.03
C GLU A 422 51.77 2.58 1.43
N THR A 423 52.24 1.80 2.40
CA THR A 423 52.40 2.13 3.82
C THR A 423 53.38 3.28 4.01
N LEU A 424 52.99 4.31 4.75
CA LEU A 424 53.87 5.18 5.52
C LEU A 424 53.23 5.38 6.91
N ILE A 425 53.95 4.90 7.92
CA ILE A 425 53.74 5.26 9.33
C ILE A 425 54.65 6.46 9.57
N GLU A 426 54.10 7.66 9.76
CA GLU A 426 54.74 8.78 10.44
C GLU A 426 53.66 9.61 11.19
N ASP A 427 53.78 9.61 12.52
CA ASP A 427 53.34 10.52 13.59
C ASP A 427 51.93 11.18 13.66
N PRO A 428 51.42 11.42 14.89
CA PRO A 428 50.03 11.72 15.17
C PRO A 428 49.84 13.21 15.52
N GLU A 429 49.47 14.05 14.56
CA GLU A 429 48.98 15.40 14.81
C GLU A 429 48.33 15.92 13.51
N ASP A 430 46.99 16.01 13.53
CA ASP A 430 46.05 16.66 12.58
C ASP A 430 44.90 15.71 12.18
N ILE A 431 43.86 15.70 13.02
CA ILE A 431 42.52 15.18 12.70
C ILE A 431 41.72 16.39 12.16
N PRO A 432 41.02 16.31 11.00
CA PRO A 432 40.15 17.39 10.54
C PRO A 432 38.87 17.49 11.40
N ASP A 433 38.45 18.71 11.73
CA ASP A 433 37.33 19.12 12.61
C ASP A 433 35.88 18.73 12.16
N ASP A 434 35.70 17.67 11.35
CA ASP A 434 34.37 17.30 10.81
C ASP A 434 33.60 16.28 11.67
N GLU A 435 34.26 15.54 12.59
CA GLU A 435 33.61 14.52 13.44
C GLU A 435 33.10 15.06 14.80
N MET A 436 33.39 16.32 15.15
CA MET A 436 32.92 16.94 16.40
C MET A 436 31.50 17.53 16.25
N HIS A 437 31.15 18.00 15.06
CA HIS A 437 29.92 18.75 14.77
C HIS A 437 28.65 17.88 14.77
N ASP A 438 28.73 16.61 14.37
CA ASP A 438 27.58 15.68 14.43
C ASP A 438 27.24 15.26 15.87
N ARG A 439 28.15 15.48 16.82
CA ARG A 439 28.02 15.03 18.21
C ARG A 439 27.32 16.07 19.09
N GLU A 440 27.54 17.36 18.86
CA GLU A 440 26.78 18.46 19.48
C GLU A 440 25.34 18.52 18.97
N ALA A 441 25.14 18.44 17.64
CA ALA A 441 23.80 18.40 17.04
C ALA A 441 22.95 17.21 17.54
N MET A 442 23.59 16.07 17.83
CA MET A 442 22.92 14.91 18.44
C MET A 442 22.58 15.14 19.91
N GLN A 443 23.36 15.92 20.67
CA GLN A 443 23.07 16.24 22.06
C GLN A 443 21.87 17.18 22.19
N ASP A 444 21.72 18.16 21.30
CA ASP A 444 20.57 19.08 21.29
C ASP A 444 19.26 18.37 20.91
N VAL A 445 19.31 17.47 19.92
CA VAL A 445 18.17 16.61 19.56
C VAL A 445 17.78 15.68 20.73
N MET A 446 18.76 15.16 21.47
CA MET A 446 18.50 14.33 22.64
C MET A 446 17.94 15.12 23.84
N GLY A 447 18.32 16.39 24.01
CA GLY A 447 17.73 17.32 24.98
C GLY A 447 16.26 17.60 24.73
N ILE A 448 15.91 17.87 23.46
CA ILE A 448 14.52 18.08 23.00
C ILE A 448 13.67 16.82 23.23
N LEU A 449 14.19 15.64 22.91
CA LEU A 449 13.48 14.36 23.09
C LEU A 449 13.31 13.96 24.57
N ALA A 450 14.26 14.30 25.44
CA ALA A 450 14.18 14.05 26.88
C ALA A 450 13.12 14.93 27.55
N ARG A 451 13.02 16.22 27.19
CA ARG A 451 11.98 17.14 27.71
C ARG A 451 10.57 16.86 27.19
N ALA A 452 10.45 16.30 25.99
CA ALA A 452 9.18 15.79 25.44
C ALA A 452 8.69 14.50 26.13
N GLY A 453 9.44 13.95 27.10
CA GLY A 453 9.08 12.74 27.84
C GLY A 453 9.20 11.45 27.03
N LEU A 454 9.94 11.46 25.91
CA LEU A 454 10.06 10.34 24.97
C LEU A 454 11.32 9.48 25.19
N LEU A 455 12.18 9.83 26.17
CA LEU A 455 13.35 9.07 26.61
C LEU A 455 13.42 9.04 28.16
N GLU A 456 13.54 7.86 28.77
CA GLU A 456 13.88 7.72 30.19
C GLU A 456 15.38 7.99 30.39
N THR A 457 15.71 8.98 31.23
CA THR A 457 17.09 9.28 31.61
C THR A 457 17.66 8.20 32.52
N VAL A 458 18.72 7.52 32.07
CA VAL A 458 19.53 6.62 32.90
C VAL A 458 20.51 7.45 33.73
N ASP A 459 20.18 7.70 35.00
CA ASP A 459 21.10 8.33 35.96
C ASP A 459 22.15 7.32 36.45
N CYS A 460 23.42 7.59 36.12
CA CYS A 460 24.56 7.01 36.82
C CYS A 460 24.99 7.96 37.95
N GLN A 461 24.79 7.52 39.20
CA GLN A 461 25.05 8.30 40.42
C GLN A 461 26.54 8.67 40.63
N ALA A 462 26.76 9.90 41.09
CA ALA A 462 27.78 10.24 42.09
C ALA A 462 27.22 11.36 42.99
N GLY A 463 27.14 11.10 44.30
CA GLY A 463 26.32 11.88 45.23
C GLY A 463 26.96 13.15 45.80
N SER A 464 26.11 14.08 46.23
CA SER A 464 26.21 14.83 47.49
C SER A 464 25.09 15.88 47.57
N SER A 465 24.22 15.69 48.57
CA SER A 465 23.63 16.71 49.47
C SER A 465 23.17 18.06 48.90
N GLY A 466 21.86 18.31 49.01
CA GLY A 466 21.30 19.67 49.01
C GLY A 466 19.91 19.68 48.38
N GLY A 467 18.86 19.69 49.21
CA GLY A 467 17.52 19.96 48.74
C GLY A 467 17.39 21.43 48.37
N ASP A 468 16.93 21.68 47.15
CA ASP A 468 16.20 22.89 46.77
C ASP A 468 15.27 22.50 45.61
N GLU A 469 13.96 22.70 45.81
CA GLU A 469 12.98 22.68 44.73
C GLU A 469 13.39 23.75 43.70
N PRO A 470 13.41 23.47 42.39
CA PRO A 470 13.66 24.51 41.41
C PRO A 470 12.47 25.46 41.42
N GLN A 471 12.74 26.67 41.90
CA GLN A 471 11.83 27.80 41.81
C GLN A 471 11.59 28.11 40.32
N ASP A 472 10.32 28.17 39.92
CA ASP A 472 9.89 28.62 38.59
C ASP A 472 10.46 30.02 38.32
N GLU A 473 11.49 30.10 37.48
CA GLU A 473 11.91 31.36 36.87
C GLU A 473 10.79 31.85 35.93
N PRO A 474 10.55 33.17 35.84
CA PRO A 474 9.53 33.71 34.94
C PRO A 474 9.94 33.44 33.49
N GLY A 475 9.34 32.41 32.87
CA GLY A 475 9.65 31.96 31.52
C GLY A 475 9.55 33.10 30.48
N VAL A 476 10.54 33.13 29.58
CA VAL A 476 10.59 34.05 28.45
C VAL A 476 9.32 33.91 27.62
N SER A 477 8.55 35.00 27.49
CA SER A 477 7.29 34.98 26.73
C SER A 477 7.58 34.73 25.25
N ARG A 478 7.14 33.57 24.73
CA ARG A 478 7.29 33.17 23.32
C ARG A 478 6.71 34.24 22.36
N PRO A 479 7.53 34.82 21.46
CA PRO A 479 7.04 35.70 20.41
C PRO A 479 6.01 35.02 19.51
N THR A 480 4.85 35.65 19.31
CA THR A 480 3.77 35.11 18.45
C THR A 480 3.77 35.69 17.03
N GLU A 481 4.68 36.62 16.74
CA GLU A 481 4.74 37.31 15.45
C GLU A 481 5.49 36.51 14.38
N ILE A 482 5.04 36.63 13.13
CA ILE A 482 5.68 35.99 11.97
C ILE A 482 6.82 36.87 11.47
N ALA A 483 8.06 36.40 11.56
CA ALA A 483 9.22 37.08 11.02
C ALA A 483 9.29 36.93 9.49
N ARG A 484 9.52 38.04 8.79
CA ARG A 484 9.60 38.10 7.31
C ARG A 484 10.81 38.86 6.77
N ARG A 485 11.52 39.59 7.63
CA ARG A 485 12.76 40.30 7.27
C ARG A 485 13.94 39.39 7.64
N PRO A 486 15.01 39.30 6.84
CA PRO A 486 16.16 38.43 7.13
C PRO A 486 16.68 38.58 8.57
N ASP A 487 16.96 39.82 9.02
CA ASP A 487 17.43 40.08 10.39
C ASP A 487 16.45 39.62 11.48
N ALA A 488 15.14 39.65 11.19
CA ALA A 488 14.12 39.21 12.14
C ALA A 488 13.92 37.69 12.11
N ILE A 489 14.25 37.04 11.00
CA ILE A 489 14.23 35.58 10.86
C ILE A 489 15.44 35.00 11.59
N GLU A 490 16.63 35.58 11.40
CA GLU A 490 17.85 35.21 12.11
C GLU A 490 17.65 35.29 13.62
N ALA A 491 17.23 36.46 14.15
CA ALA A 491 16.97 36.61 15.58
C ALA A 491 15.89 35.67 16.13
N LEU A 492 14.89 35.30 15.32
CA LEU A 492 13.84 34.34 15.72
C LEU A 492 14.39 32.91 15.78
N LEU A 493 15.25 32.53 14.83
CA LEU A 493 15.85 31.21 14.77
C LEU A 493 16.93 31.03 15.83
N ASP A 494 17.74 32.06 16.12
CA ASP A 494 18.69 32.09 17.23
C ASP A 494 17.97 31.86 18.55
N GLN A 495 16.93 32.66 18.82
CA GLN A 495 16.14 32.53 20.05
C GLN A 495 15.44 31.16 20.14
N ALA A 496 14.97 30.62 19.01
CA ALA A 496 14.36 29.29 19.00
C ALA A 496 15.38 28.16 19.18
N GLY A 497 16.64 28.34 18.75
CA GLY A 497 17.73 27.42 19.04
C GLY A 497 18.12 27.44 20.52
N ASP A 498 18.33 28.64 21.08
CA ASP A 498 18.71 28.85 22.48
C ASP A 498 17.67 28.28 23.47
N GLU A 499 16.39 28.41 23.12
CA GLU A 499 15.27 27.96 23.96
C GLU A 499 14.70 26.58 23.54
N GLU A 500 15.34 25.91 22.58
CA GLU A 500 14.95 24.58 22.05
C GLU A 500 13.50 24.51 21.52
N TRP A 501 12.97 25.60 20.93
CA TRP A 501 11.60 25.67 20.42
C TRP A 501 11.48 25.24 18.95
N LEU A 502 10.34 24.64 18.60
CA LEU A 502 10.06 24.29 17.21
C LEU A 502 9.61 25.51 16.42
N VAL A 503 10.09 25.61 15.19
CA VAL A 503 9.70 26.64 14.25
C VAL A 503 8.99 26.06 13.05
N ARG A 504 8.04 26.83 12.52
CA ARG A 504 7.46 26.61 11.21
C ARG A 504 7.96 27.69 10.27
N MET A 505 8.57 27.27 9.18
CA MET A 505 9.17 28.18 8.21
C MET A 505 8.81 27.80 6.78
N ALA A 506 8.79 28.80 5.91
CA ALA A 506 8.70 28.63 4.47
C ALA A 506 10.00 29.05 3.81
N TYR A 507 10.52 28.23 2.90
CA TYR A 507 11.75 28.53 2.17
C TYR A 507 11.62 28.20 0.69
N THR A 508 12.46 28.82 -0.13
CA THR A 508 12.51 28.58 -1.57
C THR A 508 13.48 27.44 -1.86
N ASN A 509 12.96 26.29 -2.31
CA ASN A 509 13.75 25.09 -2.59
C ASN A 509 14.63 25.25 -3.86
N SER A 510 15.50 24.27 -4.16
CA SER A 510 16.41 24.30 -5.33
C SER A 510 15.68 24.44 -6.68
N THR A 511 14.40 24.10 -6.74
CA THR A 511 13.55 24.23 -7.93
C THR A 511 12.83 25.58 -8.05
N GLY A 512 13.04 26.49 -7.08
CA GLY A 512 12.40 27.82 -7.05
C GLY A 512 10.96 27.82 -6.50
N GLN A 513 10.49 26.70 -5.94
CA GLN A 513 9.16 26.60 -5.31
C GLN A 513 9.24 26.87 -3.81
N ILE A 514 8.20 27.50 -3.26
CA ILE A 514 8.07 27.74 -1.82
C ILE A 514 7.57 26.46 -1.14
N SER A 515 8.40 25.90 -0.27
CA SER A 515 8.08 24.73 0.55
C SER A 515 7.94 25.15 2.02
N GLN A 516 7.06 24.48 2.77
CA GLN A 516 6.90 24.71 4.21
C GLN A 516 7.41 23.50 5.00
N VAL A 517 8.08 23.77 6.12
CA VAL A 517 8.60 22.74 7.00
C VAL A 517 8.43 23.14 8.46
N THR A 518 8.27 22.15 9.33
CA THR A 518 8.41 22.30 10.78
C THR A 518 9.77 21.73 11.15
N ALA A 519 10.59 22.53 11.83
CA ALA A 519 11.95 22.15 12.12
C ALA A 519 12.41 22.69 13.48
N ALA A 520 13.42 22.04 14.06
CA ALA A 520 14.20 22.58 15.17
C ALA A 520 15.44 23.29 14.60
N PRO A 521 15.70 24.56 14.93
CA PRO A 521 16.97 25.20 14.59
C PRO A 521 18.12 24.50 15.31
N LEU A 522 19.17 24.12 14.57
CA LEU A 522 20.38 23.51 15.14
C LEU A 522 21.55 24.48 15.14
N MET A 523 21.69 25.25 14.06
CA MET A 523 22.80 26.20 13.91
C MET A 523 22.35 27.33 12.98
N VAL A 524 22.55 28.57 13.42
CA VAL A 524 22.15 29.78 12.69
C VAL A 524 23.39 30.67 12.61
N GLU A 525 24.13 30.56 11.50
CA GLU A 525 25.35 31.35 11.26
C GLU A 525 25.21 32.06 9.93
N SER A 526 24.79 33.32 9.93
CA SER A 526 24.55 34.07 8.69
C SER A 526 25.75 34.00 7.73
N PRO A 527 25.57 33.50 6.48
CA PRO A 527 24.29 33.27 5.80
C PRO A 527 23.70 31.85 5.90
N ASP A 528 24.40 30.87 6.48
CA ASP A 528 23.99 29.47 6.51
C ASP A 528 23.17 29.11 7.77
N VAL A 529 22.05 28.45 7.55
CA VAL A 529 21.12 28.00 8.59
C VAL A 529 20.94 26.50 8.44
N THR A 530 21.15 25.76 9.52
CA THR A 530 20.91 24.31 9.59
C THR A 530 19.75 24.04 10.54
N VAL A 531 18.72 23.35 10.03
CA VAL A 531 17.52 22.98 10.80
C VAL A 531 17.24 21.49 10.67
N ALA A 532 16.80 20.83 11.74
CA ALA A 532 16.36 19.44 11.73
C ALA A 532 14.85 19.35 11.42
N CYS A 533 14.48 18.74 10.30
CA CYS A 533 13.11 18.74 9.79
C CYS A 533 12.28 17.56 10.30
N LEU A 534 11.11 17.84 10.88
CA LEU A 534 10.14 16.81 11.29
C LEU A 534 9.39 16.22 10.09
N PRO A 535 8.93 14.95 10.17
CA PRO A 535 8.98 14.04 11.32
C PRO A 535 10.25 13.15 11.39
N ARG A 536 11.13 13.22 10.38
CA ARG A 536 12.29 12.31 10.27
C ARG A 536 13.58 12.85 10.89
N TRP A 537 13.55 14.08 11.38
CA TRP A 537 14.72 14.80 11.93
C TRP A 537 15.88 14.86 10.92
N GLU A 538 15.56 15.01 9.64
CA GLU A 538 16.57 15.16 8.58
C GLU A 538 17.14 16.58 8.58
N ASN A 539 18.47 16.70 8.56
CA ASN A 539 19.13 18.01 8.54
C ASN A 539 18.95 18.68 7.18
N LEU A 540 18.46 19.91 7.21
CA LEU A 540 18.28 20.76 6.05
C LEU A 540 19.13 22.02 6.23
N ARG A 541 20.15 22.15 5.39
CA ARG A 541 21.00 23.35 5.31
C ARG A 541 20.45 24.30 4.24
N LEU A 542 20.19 25.54 4.61
CA LEU A 542 19.62 26.59 3.77
C LEU A 542 20.40 27.88 3.99
N SER A 543 20.46 28.72 2.97
CA SER A 543 20.89 30.11 3.15
C SER A 543 19.71 30.96 3.65
N LEU A 544 19.96 31.88 4.57
CA LEU A 544 18.98 32.72 5.26
C LEU A 544 18.11 33.52 4.27
N ASP A 545 18.70 33.95 3.15
CA ASP A 545 18.02 34.66 2.06
C ASP A 545 16.94 33.84 1.34
N ARG A 546 16.97 32.51 1.48
CA ARG A 546 15.97 31.60 0.90
C ARG A 546 14.76 31.42 1.79
N ILE A 547 14.82 31.87 3.04
CA ILE A 547 13.72 31.77 4.01
C ILE A 547 12.75 32.94 3.78
N VAL A 548 11.52 32.62 3.41
CA VAL A 548 10.46 33.59 3.09
C VAL A 548 9.80 34.13 4.35
N TRP A 549 9.59 33.26 5.35
CA TRP A 549 9.12 33.62 6.68
C TRP A 549 9.36 32.48 7.68
N ALA A 550 9.44 32.83 8.97
CA ALA A 550 9.52 31.89 10.08
C ALA A 550 8.61 32.34 11.24
N ARG A 551 8.08 31.37 11.99
CA ARG A 551 7.35 31.60 13.25
C ARG A 551 7.61 30.46 14.23
N MET A 552 7.55 30.75 15.52
CA MET A 552 7.55 29.72 16.55
C MET A 552 6.21 28.97 16.59
N LEU A 553 6.24 27.71 16.99
CA LEU A 553 5.03 26.95 17.30
C LEU A 553 4.52 27.32 18.69
N THR A 554 3.19 27.28 18.84
CA THR A 554 2.59 27.33 20.18
C THR A 554 2.79 26.00 20.91
N PRO A 555 2.82 25.95 22.25
CA PRO A 555 2.98 24.69 22.99
C PRO A 555 1.97 23.59 22.57
N ALA A 556 0.72 23.98 22.28
CA ALA A 556 -0.31 23.05 21.81
C ALA A 556 -0.12 22.58 20.35
N GLU A 557 0.64 23.32 19.53
CA GLU A 557 1.06 22.86 18.19
C GLU A 557 2.27 21.94 18.28
N GLU A 558 3.22 22.20 19.19
CA GLU A 558 4.38 21.33 19.43
C GLU A 558 3.93 19.94 19.91
N GLU A 559 3.02 19.87 20.88
CA GLU A 559 2.45 18.60 21.41
C GLU A 559 1.69 17.78 20.34
N ARG A 560 1.23 18.41 19.24
CA ARG A 560 0.56 17.70 18.14
C ARG A 560 1.52 17.18 17.08
N VAL A 561 2.72 17.75 17.01
CA VAL A 561 3.71 17.47 15.95
C VAL A 561 4.79 16.52 16.45
N LEU A 562 5.13 16.59 17.74
CA LEU A 562 5.81 15.55 18.50
C LEU A 562 4.85 14.39 18.76
#